data_AF-A0AB39YM76-F1
#
_entry.id   AF-A0AB39YM76-F1
#
_cell.length_a   1.000
_cell.length_b   1.000
_cell.length_c   1.000
_cell.angle_alpha   90.00
_cell.angle_beta   90.00
_cell.angle_gamma   90.00
#
_symmetry.space_group_name_H-M   'P 1'
#
loop_
_entity.id
_entity.type
_entity.pdbx_description
1 polymer ?
#
loop_
_entity_poly.entity_id
_entity_poly.type
_entity_poly.pdbx_seq_one_letter_code
_entity_poly.pdbx_strand_id
1 'polypeptide(L)'
;MSAKPRRWAGPGFETFGNIFGFIYTFLAGNALLAVANAPLVFSLSLVADPAAAWPFFLALSVTIAPSLAGIFGAFKALNDDGGAVKPVAAFLRGYKRSFAKAAVLGVGAVALLMFLGVDLAVVQNNVQSLPGAALLVPVIVVAAAVTVSLAVTAIAGVVLLPEAKLKSILKASLYLVAQRWYLSVAMLILLGIIVSASVMQPVLGIALAPAPLLFVIWSNAAYAFHAVLRSA
;
A
#
# COMPACT_ATOMS: atom_id res chain seq x y z
N MET A 1 9.49 13.79 -57.25
CA MET A 1 9.51 12.92 -56.06
C MET A 1 8.38 13.38 -55.14
N SER A 2 7.27 12.65 -55.09
CA SER A 2 6.10 13.00 -54.25
C SER A 2 6.26 12.37 -52.87
N ALA A 3 6.38 13.21 -51.84
CA ALA A 3 6.47 12.76 -50.46
C ALA A 3 5.11 12.23 -50.01
N LYS A 4 5.02 10.92 -49.76
CA LYS A 4 3.82 10.24 -49.28
C LYS A 4 3.45 10.82 -47.90
N PRO A 5 2.21 11.29 -47.67
CA PRO A 5 1.81 11.81 -46.37
C PRO A 5 1.86 10.68 -45.34
N ARG A 6 2.66 10.84 -44.28
CA ARG A 6 2.65 9.95 -43.11
C ARG A 6 1.25 10.01 -42.53
N ARG A 7 0.45 8.95 -42.70
CA ARG A 7 -0.79 8.75 -41.94
C ARG A 7 -0.39 8.51 -40.49
N TRP A 8 -0.68 9.47 -39.63
CA TRP A 8 -0.59 9.28 -38.19
C TRP A 8 -1.71 8.29 -37.84
N ALA A 9 -1.35 7.02 -37.64
CA ALA A 9 -2.27 6.06 -37.07
C ALA A 9 -2.50 6.48 -35.62
N GLY A 10 -3.64 7.14 -35.36
CA GLY A 10 -4.06 7.42 -33.99
C GLY A 10 -4.15 6.12 -33.19
N PRO A 11 -4.02 6.17 -31.85
CA PRO A 11 -4.12 4.99 -31.01
C PRO A 11 -5.39 4.21 -31.35
N GLY A 12 -5.26 2.90 -31.59
CA GLY A 12 -6.39 2.04 -31.96
C GLY A 12 -7.44 1.98 -30.85
N PHE A 13 -8.66 1.56 -31.20
CA PHE A 13 -9.75 1.35 -30.23
C PHE A 13 -9.33 0.52 -29.00
N GLU A 14 -8.41 -0.43 -29.18
CA GLU A 14 -7.82 -1.24 -28.11
C GLU A 14 -6.98 -0.41 -27.13
N THR A 15 -6.18 0.54 -27.62
CA THR A 15 -5.39 1.43 -26.77
C THR A 15 -6.29 2.34 -25.93
N PHE A 16 -7.35 2.89 -26.54
CA PHE A 16 -8.35 3.67 -25.80
C PHE A 16 -9.09 2.84 -24.76
N GLY A 17 -9.52 1.63 -25.11
CA GLY A 17 -10.18 0.70 -24.18
C GLY A 17 -9.31 0.39 -22.96
N ASN A 18 -8.00 0.18 -23.17
CA ASN A 18 -7.06 -0.04 -22.08
C ASN A 18 -6.91 1.21 -21.19
N ILE A 19 -6.73 2.40 -21.77
CA ILE A 19 -6.63 3.65 -20.98
C ILE A 19 -7.87 3.86 -20.10
N PHE A 20 -9.07 3.68 -20.67
CA PHE A 20 -10.31 3.79 -19.91
C PHE A 20 -10.42 2.72 -18.81
N GLY A 21 -9.96 1.50 -19.06
CA GLY A 21 -9.89 0.45 -18.05
C GLY A 21 -9.01 0.83 -16.86
N PHE A 22 -7.85 1.44 -17.10
CA PHE A 22 -6.97 1.97 -16.06
C PHE A 22 -7.64 3.08 -15.26
N ILE A 23 -8.19 4.09 -15.95
CA ILE A 23 -8.86 5.23 -15.31
C ILE A 23 -10.03 4.75 -14.44
N TYR A 24 -10.88 3.88 -14.98
CA TYR A 24 -12.02 3.35 -14.25
C TYR A 24 -11.59 2.49 -13.06
N THR A 25 -10.54 1.67 -13.20
CA THR A 25 -10.00 0.87 -12.09
C THR A 25 -9.43 1.74 -10.99
N PHE A 26 -8.73 2.82 -11.33
CA PHE A 26 -8.18 3.74 -10.33
C PHE A 26 -9.28 4.53 -9.62
N LEU A 27 -10.28 5.02 -10.36
CA LEU A 27 -11.40 5.74 -9.77
C LEU A 27 -12.25 4.84 -8.86
N ALA A 28 -12.62 3.65 -9.35
CA ALA A 28 -13.35 2.67 -8.54
C ALA A 28 -12.51 2.17 -7.35
N GLY A 29 -11.21 1.98 -7.54
CA GLY A 29 -10.26 1.59 -6.51
C GLY A 29 -10.19 2.60 -5.36
N ASN A 30 -10.07 3.89 -5.67
CA ASN A 30 -10.09 4.96 -4.66
C ASN A 30 -11.42 5.01 -3.90
N ALA A 31 -12.55 4.93 -4.61
CA ALA A 31 -13.87 4.92 -3.97
C ALA A 31 -14.03 3.73 -3.02
N LEU A 32 -13.61 2.53 -3.44
CA LEU A 32 -13.68 1.33 -2.61
C LEU A 32 -12.69 1.35 -1.45
N LEU A 33 -11.50 1.94 -1.61
CA LEU A 33 -10.59 2.20 -0.50
C LEU A 33 -11.21 3.16 0.52
N ALA A 34 -11.84 4.25 0.07
CA ALA A 34 -12.51 5.19 0.96
C ALA A 34 -13.64 4.51 1.74
N VAL A 35 -14.45 3.68 1.09
CA VAL A 35 -15.53 2.92 1.72
C VAL A 35 -14.98 1.86 2.69
N ALA A 36 -13.97 1.10 2.29
CA ALA A 36 -13.38 0.05 3.13
C ALA A 36 -12.67 0.62 4.38
N ASN A 37 -12.16 1.85 4.28
CA ASN A 37 -11.53 2.57 5.38
C ASN A 37 -12.44 3.69 5.94
N ALA A 38 -13.76 3.62 5.71
CA ALA A 38 -14.68 4.69 6.10
C ALA A 38 -14.56 5.11 7.58
N PRO A 39 -14.38 4.20 8.57
CA PRO A 39 -14.16 4.60 9.96
C PRO A 39 -12.93 5.50 10.14
N LEU A 40 -11.84 5.21 9.42
CA LEU A 40 -10.61 5.99 9.45
C LEU A 40 -10.80 7.35 8.76
N VAL A 41 -11.38 7.36 7.55
CA VAL A 41 -11.63 8.58 6.77
C VAL A 41 -12.55 9.53 7.52
N PHE A 42 -13.65 8.99 8.06
CA PHE A 42 -14.61 9.74 8.85
C PHE A 42 -13.95 10.34 10.08
N SER A 43 -13.19 9.55 10.84
CA SER A 43 -12.50 10.06 12.05
C SER A 43 -11.46 11.13 11.73
N LEU A 44 -10.69 10.97 10.64
CA LEU A 44 -9.73 11.99 10.18
C LEU A 44 -10.40 13.29 9.76
N SER A 45 -11.67 13.21 9.32
CA SER A 45 -12.43 14.39 8.90
C SER A 45 -13.03 15.17 10.09
N LEU A 46 -13.09 14.55 11.28
CA LEU A 46 -13.67 15.15 12.48
C LEU A 46 -12.62 15.68 13.47
N VAL A 47 -11.38 15.18 13.40
CA VAL A 47 -10.32 15.52 14.36
C VAL A 47 -9.36 16.54 13.73
N ALA A 48 -9.23 17.71 14.36
CA ALA A 48 -8.38 18.79 13.89
C ALA A 48 -6.87 18.46 13.98
N ASP A 49 -6.45 17.75 15.02
CA ASP A 49 -5.08 17.27 15.19
C ASP A 49 -5.02 15.73 15.34
N PRO A 50 -4.90 14.99 14.23
CA PRO A 50 -4.77 13.54 14.27
C PRO A 50 -3.51 13.04 14.99
N ALA A 51 -2.44 13.85 15.06
CA ALA A 51 -1.17 13.45 15.65
C ALA A 51 -1.27 13.37 17.18
N ALA A 52 -2.09 14.23 17.81
CA ALA A 52 -2.37 14.16 19.23
C ALA A 52 -3.10 12.86 19.64
N ALA A 53 -3.92 12.31 18.74
CA ALA A 53 -4.67 11.07 18.93
C ALA A 53 -4.05 9.88 18.18
N TRP A 54 -2.72 9.86 18.03
CA TRP A 54 -2.01 8.86 17.23
C TRP A 54 -2.36 7.39 17.56
N PRO A 55 -2.57 6.95 18.84
CA PRO A 55 -2.89 5.55 19.12
C PRO A 55 -4.25 5.17 18.53
N PHE A 56 -5.23 6.07 18.62
CA PHE A 56 -6.58 5.85 18.09
C PHE A 56 -6.55 5.71 16.55
N PHE A 57 -5.85 6.61 15.86
CA PHE A 57 -5.72 6.54 14.40
C PHE A 57 -4.91 5.32 13.93
N LEU A 58 -3.87 4.94 14.68
CA LEU A 58 -3.10 3.74 14.40
C LEU A 58 -3.96 2.48 14.57
N ALA A 59 -4.82 2.41 15.58
CA ALA A 59 -5.77 1.31 15.74
C ALA A 59 -6.77 1.23 14.58
N LEU A 60 -7.34 2.37 14.15
CA LEU A 60 -8.25 2.43 13.00
C LEU A 60 -7.58 2.01 11.67
N SER A 61 -6.27 2.20 11.56
CA SER A 61 -5.48 1.81 10.37
C SER A 61 -5.47 0.29 10.11
N VAL A 62 -5.97 -0.54 11.04
CA VAL A 62 -6.14 -1.98 10.83
C VAL A 62 -7.01 -2.31 9.60
N THR A 63 -7.91 -1.40 9.22
CA THR A 63 -8.77 -1.51 8.02
C THR A 63 -8.00 -1.38 6.70
N ILE A 64 -6.78 -0.81 6.74
CA ILE A 64 -5.94 -0.58 5.57
C ILE A 64 -5.44 -1.92 5.00
N ALA A 65 -5.06 -2.88 5.85
CA ALA A 65 -4.48 -4.13 5.36
C ALA A 65 -5.41 -4.96 4.44
N PRO A 66 -6.67 -5.26 4.83
CA PRO A 66 -7.59 -5.97 3.95
C PRO A 66 -8.01 -5.13 2.72
N SER A 67 -8.09 -3.80 2.85
CA SER A 67 -8.40 -2.92 1.71
C SER A 67 -7.25 -2.84 0.68
N LEU A 68 -5.99 -2.89 1.13
CA LEU A 68 -4.81 -3.06 0.29
C LEU A 68 -4.86 -4.39 -0.47
N ALA A 69 -5.26 -5.49 0.18
CA ALA A 69 -5.41 -6.77 -0.50
C ALA A 69 -6.50 -6.75 -1.58
N GLY A 70 -7.58 -5.99 -1.34
CA GLY A 70 -8.61 -5.71 -2.33
C GLY A 70 -8.05 -4.99 -3.55
N ILE A 71 -7.40 -3.84 -3.36
CA ILE A 71 -6.92 -3.03 -4.49
C ILE A 71 -5.78 -3.70 -5.25
N PHE A 72 -4.88 -4.41 -4.56
CA PHE A 72 -3.84 -5.22 -5.22
C PHE A 72 -4.44 -6.37 -6.03
N GLY A 73 -5.57 -6.93 -5.59
CA GLY A 73 -6.33 -7.91 -6.38
C GLY A 73 -6.91 -7.29 -7.67
N ALA A 74 -7.42 -6.05 -7.57
CA ALA A 74 -7.89 -5.30 -8.73
C ALA A 74 -6.74 -4.95 -9.69
N PHE A 75 -5.57 -4.57 -9.18
CA PHE A 75 -4.38 -4.29 -10.01
C PHE A 75 -3.82 -5.54 -10.68
N LYS A 76 -3.80 -6.67 -9.98
CA LYS A 76 -3.44 -7.96 -10.58
C LYS A 76 -4.37 -8.29 -11.74
N ALA A 77 -5.69 -8.20 -11.54
CA ALA A 77 -6.65 -8.42 -12.62
C ALA A 77 -6.44 -7.42 -13.77
N LEU A 78 -6.21 -6.13 -13.47
CA LEU A 78 -5.96 -5.09 -14.49
C LEU A 78 -4.71 -5.37 -15.31
N ASN A 79 -3.66 -5.88 -14.69
CA ASN A 79 -2.42 -6.26 -15.36
C ASN A 79 -2.58 -7.53 -16.20
N ASP A 80 -3.40 -8.49 -15.76
CA ASP A 80 -3.60 -9.78 -16.42
C ASP A 80 -4.62 -9.69 -17.58
N ASP A 81 -5.74 -8.99 -17.38
CA ASP A 81 -6.89 -8.94 -18.30
C ASP A 81 -7.06 -7.58 -19.03
N GLY A 82 -6.25 -6.57 -18.71
CA GLY A 82 -6.29 -5.24 -19.34
C GLY A 82 -7.63 -4.51 -19.16
N GLY A 83 -8.13 -3.86 -20.23
CA GLY A 83 -9.36 -3.07 -20.21
C GLY A 83 -10.67 -3.85 -19.96
N ALA A 84 -10.65 -5.19 -19.99
CA ALA A 84 -11.84 -6.03 -19.78
C ALA A 84 -12.20 -6.26 -18.30
N VAL A 85 -11.38 -5.75 -17.38
CA VAL A 85 -11.56 -5.97 -15.94
C VAL A 85 -12.85 -5.33 -15.42
N LYS A 86 -13.51 -6.06 -14.51
CA LYS A 86 -14.59 -5.54 -13.66
C LYS A 86 -13.98 -5.10 -12.32
N PRO A 87 -13.61 -3.82 -12.12
CA PRO A 87 -12.72 -3.42 -11.04
C PRO A 87 -13.33 -3.64 -9.65
N VAL A 88 -14.62 -3.36 -9.51
CA VAL A 88 -15.35 -3.57 -8.24
C VAL A 88 -15.37 -5.06 -7.86
N ALA A 89 -15.66 -5.93 -8.83
CA ALA A 89 -15.68 -7.37 -8.58
C ALA A 89 -14.29 -7.92 -8.28
N ALA A 90 -13.25 -7.42 -8.97
CA ALA A 90 -11.86 -7.78 -8.73
C ALA A 90 -11.38 -7.35 -7.33
N PHE A 91 -11.71 -6.12 -6.92
CA PHE A 91 -11.43 -5.61 -5.57
C PHE A 91 -12.09 -6.47 -4.51
N LEU A 92 -13.41 -6.72 -4.61
CA LEU A 92 -14.14 -7.50 -3.62
C LEU A 92 -13.65 -8.95 -3.55
N ARG A 93 -13.28 -9.55 -4.69
CA ARG A 93 -12.71 -10.89 -4.74
C ARG A 93 -11.34 -10.93 -4.06
N GLY A 94 -10.46 -9.97 -4.34
CA GLY A 94 -9.15 -9.83 -3.70
C GLY A 94 -9.27 -9.63 -2.19
N TYR A 95 -10.18 -8.75 -1.79
CA TYR A 95 -10.50 -8.44 -0.40
C TYR A 95 -10.96 -9.70 0.34
N LYS A 96 -12.00 -10.38 -0.15
CA LYS A 96 -12.57 -11.57 0.49
C LYS A 96 -11.59 -12.74 0.55
N ARG A 97 -10.89 -13.04 -0.55
CA ARG A 97 -9.95 -14.18 -0.61
C ARG A 97 -8.77 -13.99 0.34
N SER A 98 -8.31 -12.75 0.50
CA SER A 98 -7.10 -12.44 1.26
C SER A 98 -7.40 -11.95 2.67
N PHE A 99 -8.67 -11.78 3.04
CA PHE A 99 -9.09 -11.09 4.25
C PHE A 99 -8.39 -11.62 5.51
N ALA A 100 -8.46 -12.93 5.76
CA ALA A 100 -7.88 -13.52 6.97
C ALA A 100 -6.36 -13.30 7.06
N LYS A 101 -5.63 -13.58 5.97
CA LYS A 101 -4.16 -13.41 5.93
C LYS A 101 -3.78 -11.93 6.04
N ALA A 102 -4.47 -11.04 5.31
CA ALA A 102 -4.21 -9.61 5.32
C ALA A 102 -4.58 -8.96 6.67
N ALA A 103 -5.68 -9.37 7.30
CA ALA A 103 -6.08 -8.89 8.62
C ALA A 103 -5.05 -9.27 9.68
N VAL A 104 -4.55 -10.51 9.68
CA VAL A 104 -3.48 -10.94 10.61
C VAL A 104 -2.21 -10.11 10.41
N LEU A 105 -1.82 -9.85 9.15
CA LEU A 105 -0.68 -8.97 8.85
C LEU A 105 -0.92 -7.54 9.33
N GLY A 106 -2.12 -7.00 9.12
CA GLY A 106 -2.51 -5.66 9.54
C GLY A 106 -2.50 -5.51 11.06
N VAL A 107 -3.16 -6.42 11.79
CA VAL A 107 -3.18 -6.44 13.24
C VAL A 107 -1.77 -6.57 13.81
N GLY A 108 -0.95 -7.47 13.26
CA GLY A 108 0.45 -7.63 13.69
C GLY A 108 1.28 -6.37 13.46
N ALA A 109 1.12 -5.71 12.30
CA ALA A 109 1.80 -4.46 12.00
C ALA A 109 1.35 -3.33 12.91
N VAL A 110 0.03 -3.15 13.12
CA VAL A 110 -0.52 -2.14 14.03
C VAL A 110 -0.05 -2.35 15.46
N ALA A 111 -0.06 -3.60 15.96
CA ALA A 111 0.41 -3.91 17.30
C ALA A 111 1.91 -3.58 17.47
N LEU A 112 2.75 -3.93 16.50
CA LEU A 112 4.17 -3.61 16.53
C LEU A 112 4.42 -2.10 16.42
N LEU A 113 3.71 -1.40 15.54
CA LEU A 113 3.80 0.06 15.42
C LEU A 113 3.31 0.77 16.68
N MET A 114 2.29 0.24 17.36
CA MET A 114 1.84 0.74 18.66
C MET A 114 2.94 0.62 19.70
N PHE A 115 3.56 -0.55 19.80
CA PHE A 115 4.67 -0.79 20.72
C PHE A 115 5.82 0.18 20.44
N LEU A 116 6.26 0.28 19.18
CA LEU A 116 7.32 1.20 18.76
C LEU A 116 6.94 2.67 18.98
N GLY A 117 5.67 3.04 18.81
CA GLY A 117 5.17 4.40 19.06
C GLY A 117 5.19 4.76 20.54
N VAL A 118 4.80 3.82 21.41
CA VAL A 118 4.92 3.99 22.88
C VAL A 118 6.39 4.10 23.28
N ASP A 119 7.26 3.23 22.77
CA ASP A 119 8.70 3.29 23.04
C ASP A 119 9.28 4.64 22.61
N LEU A 120 8.90 5.14 21.43
CA LEU A 120 9.34 6.44 20.94
C LEU A 120 8.87 7.57 21.87
N ALA A 121 7.61 7.56 22.31
CA ALA A 121 7.08 8.55 23.22
C ALA A 121 7.79 8.51 24.58
N VAL A 122 8.08 7.32 25.11
CA VAL A 122 8.84 7.16 26.36
C VAL A 122 10.27 7.71 26.20
N VAL A 123 10.96 7.36 25.11
CA VAL A 123 12.32 7.86 24.84
C VAL A 123 12.31 9.38 24.70
N GLN A 124 11.37 9.96 23.95
CA GLN A 124 11.26 11.41 23.73
C GLN A 124 11.00 12.18 25.02
N ASN A 125 10.11 11.68 25.88
CA ASN A 125 9.79 12.31 27.17
C ASN A 125 10.94 12.20 28.20
N ASN A 126 11.89 11.30 28.00
CA ASN A 126 13.00 11.04 28.91
C ASN A 126 14.38 11.31 28.27
N VAL A 127 14.46 12.09 27.19
CA VAL A 127 15.71 12.31 26.44
C VAL A 127 16.86 12.80 27.32
N GLN A 128 16.57 13.62 28.33
CA GLN A 128 17.59 14.19 29.21
C GLN A 128 18.13 13.19 30.24
N SER A 129 17.33 12.17 30.61
CA SER A 129 17.65 11.19 31.65
C SER A 129 18.10 9.84 31.10
N LEU A 130 17.80 9.53 29.83
CA LEU A 130 18.16 8.28 29.18
C LEU A 130 19.48 8.39 28.41
N PRO A 131 20.57 7.74 28.89
CA PRO A 131 21.80 7.67 28.12
C PRO A 131 21.56 6.91 26.81
N GLY A 132 21.91 7.54 25.67
CA GLY A 132 21.74 6.96 24.34
C GLY A 132 20.38 7.21 23.68
N ALA A 133 19.51 8.05 24.26
CA ALA A 133 18.20 8.42 23.65
C ALA A 133 18.32 8.88 22.18
N ALA A 134 19.39 9.63 21.86
CA ALA A 134 19.65 10.12 20.51
C ALA A 134 19.85 9.00 19.46
N LEU A 135 20.34 7.82 19.88
CA LEU A 135 20.52 6.65 19.01
C LEU A 135 19.26 5.78 18.93
N LEU A 136 18.46 5.74 19.99
CA LEU A 136 17.24 4.94 20.03
C LEU A 136 16.15 5.47 19.09
N VAL A 137 16.00 6.80 18.99
CA VAL A 137 15.00 7.43 18.10
C VAL A 137 15.15 6.96 16.64
N PRO A 138 16.31 7.10 15.96
CA PRO A 138 16.44 6.65 14.58
C PRO A 138 16.29 5.14 14.43
N VAL A 139 16.71 4.33 15.42
CA VAL A 139 16.51 2.88 15.41
C VAL A 139 15.02 2.51 15.43
N ILE A 140 14.23 3.17 16.28
CA ILE A 140 12.78 2.96 16.35
C ILE A 140 12.11 3.38 15.03
N VAL A 141 12.52 4.51 14.45
CA VAL A 141 12.00 4.98 13.15
C VAL A 141 12.31 3.97 12.03
N VAL A 142 13.54 3.43 11.99
CA VAL A 142 13.92 2.39 11.02
C VAL A 142 13.12 1.11 11.24
N ALA A 143 12.92 0.68 12.50
CA ALA A 143 12.10 -0.48 12.81
C ALA A 143 10.63 -0.31 12.38
N ALA A 144 10.06 0.89 12.56
CA ALA A 144 8.72 1.22 12.08
C ALA A 144 8.65 1.19 10.54
N ALA A 145 9.63 1.79 9.86
CA ALA A 145 9.74 1.77 8.41
C ALA A 145 9.85 0.35 7.83
N VAL A 146 10.64 -0.51 8.46
CA VAL A 146 10.76 -1.94 8.11
C VAL A 146 9.43 -2.66 8.34
N THR A 147 8.73 -2.38 9.44
CA THR A 147 7.42 -2.97 9.76
C THR A 147 6.40 -2.65 8.68
N VAL A 148 6.28 -1.38 8.28
CA VAL A 148 5.38 -0.95 7.19
C VAL A 148 5.76 -1.60 5.86
N SER A 149 7.06 -1.60 5.52
CA SER A 149 7.58 -2.19 4.29
C SER A 149 7.30 -3.69 4.20
N LEU A 150 7.52 -4.41 5.31
CA LEU A 150 7.26 -5.83 5.41
C LEU A 150 5.76 -6.14 5.28
N ALA A 151 4.91 -5.39 5.99
CA ALA A 151 3.47 -5.59 5.97
C ALA A 151 2.89 -5.40 4.55
N VAL A 152 3.21 -4.29 3.89
CA VAL A 152 2.70 -3.98 2.54
C VAL A 152 3.22 -4.99 1.52
N THR A 153 4.51 -5.35 1.58
CA THR A 153 5.09 -6.36 0.69
C THR A 153 4.47 -7.74 0.93
N ALA A 154 4.20 -8.11 2.18
CA ALA A 154 3.55 -9.38 2.53
C ALA A 154 2.09 -9.41 2.06
N ILE A 155 1.35 -8.31 2.17
CA ILE A 155 -0.03 -8.20 1.65
C ILE A 155 -0.03 -8.36 0.14
N ALA A 156 0.89 -7.71 -0.58
CA ALA A 156 1.06 -7.93 -2.01
C ALA A 156 1.39 -9.41 -2.31
N GLY A 157 2.28 -10.03 -1.53
CA GLY A 157 2.62 -11.45 -1.66
C GLY A 157 1.42 -12.40 -1.46
N VAL A 158 0.53 -12.11 -0.52
CA VAL A 158 -0.72 -12.87 -0.31
C VAL A 158 -1.61 -12.84 -1.54
N VAL A 159 -1.69 -11.69 -2.23
CA VAL A 159 -2.48 -11.53 -3.46
C VAL A 159 -1.81 -12.18 -4.66
N LEU A 160 -0.49 -12.04 -4.78
CA LEU A 160 0.28 -12.58 -5.89
C LEU A 160 0.38 -14.11 -5.84
N LEU A 161 0.53 -14.67 -4.63
CA LEU A 161 0.77 -16.09 -4.36
C LEU A 161 -0.29 -16.65 -3.39
N PRO A 162 -1.56 -16.77 -3.83
CA PRO A 162 -2.67 -17.08 -2.93
C PRO A 162 -2.55 -18.45 -2.24
N GLU A 163 -1.95 -19.43 -2.92
CA GLU A 163 -1.75 -20.80 -2.43
C GLU A 163 -0.56 -20.92 -1.45
N ALA A 164 0.29 -19.89 -1.35
CA ALA A 164 1.45 -19.94 -0.47
C ALA A 164 1.08 -19.80 1.01
N LYS A 165 1.84 -20.49 1.87
CA LYS A 165 1.74 -20.37 3.34
C LYS A 165 2.20 -18.98 3.78
N LEU A 166 1.49 -18.39 4.75
CA LEU A 166 1.81 -17.05 5.26
C LEU A 166 3.25 -16.94 5.78
N LYS A 167 3.76 -17.99 6.44
CA LYS A 167 5.16 -18.08 6.90
C LYS A 167 6.16 -17.97 5.74
N SER A 168 5.88 -18.59 4.61
CA SER A 168 6.75 -18.52 3.42
C SER A 168 6.70 -17.12 2.79
N ILE A 169 5.50 -16.53 2.72
CA ILE A 169 5.32 -15.15 2.23
C ILE A 169 6.10 -14.18 3.11
N LEU A 170 5.96 -14.25 4.44
CA LEU A 170 6.68 -13.38 5.37
C LEU A 170 8.20 -13.50 5.24
N LYS A 171 8.72 -14.72 5.14
CA LYS A 171 10.16 -14.94 4.93
C LYS A 171 10.64 -14.32 3.62
N ALA A 172 9.89 -14.54 2.53
CA ALA A 172 10.21 -13.96 1.22
C ALA A 172 10.13 -12.43 1.26
N SER A 173 9.10 -11.85 1.88
CA SER A 173 8.94 -10.41 2.04
C SER A 173 10.06 -9.80 2.87
N LEU A 174 10.49 -10.45 3.96
CA LEU A 174 11.61 -9.98 4.77
C LEU A 174 12.91 -9.98 3.97
N TYR A 175 13.17 -11.06 3.23
CA TYR A 175 14.32 -11.16 2.35
C TYR A 175 14.29 -10.06 1.27
N LEU A 176 13.14 -9.82 0.64
CA LEU A 176 12.97 -8.78 -0.38
C LEU A 176 13.18 -7.37 0.16
N VAL A 177 12.63 -7.07 1.35
CA VAL A 177 12.79 -5.76 2.01
C VAL A 177 14.27 -5.49 2.34
N ALA A 178 15.00 -6.51 2.81
CA ALA A 178 16.42 -6.38 3.10
C ALA A 178 17.28 -6.30 1.83
N GLN A 179 17.06 -7.20 0.87
CA GLN A 179 17.89 -7.30 -0.35
C GLN A 179 17.65 -6.11 -1.30
N ARG A 180 16.41 -5.62 -1.38
CA ARG A 180 15.99 -4.54 -2.30
C ARG A 180 15.48 -3.33 -1.53
N TRP A 181 16.25 -2.91 -0.53
CA TRP A 181 15.92 -1.79 0.35
C TRP A 181 15.52 -0.52 -0.42
N TYR A 182 16.11 -0.27 -1.59
CA TYR A 182 15.78 0.89 -2.44
C TYR A 182 14.31 0.87 -2.92
N LEU A 183 13.72 -0.31 -3.17
CA LEU A 183 12.30 -0.44 -3.48
C LEU A 183 11.43 -0.17 -2.25
N SER A 184 11.88 -0.58 -1.07
CA SER A 184 11.20 -0.27 0.20
C SER A 184 11.22 1.23 0.48
N VAL A 185 12.34 1.92 0.26
CA VAL A 185 12.42 3.38 0.38
C VAL A 185 11.48 4.07 -0.60
N ALA A 186 11.47 3.68 -1.88
CA ALA A 186 10.54 4.23 -2.86
C ALA A 186 9.08 4.00 -2.46
N MET A 187 8.74 2.80 -1.97
CA MET A 187 7.41 2.48 -1.45
C MET A 187 7.03 3.38 -0.26
N LEU A 188 7.94 3.57 0.71
CA LEU A 188 7.71 4.42 1.87
C LEU A 188 7.49 5.89 1.48
N ILE A 189 8.21 6.39 0.46
CA ILE A 189 8.00 7.73 -0.09
C ILE A 189 6.58 7.85 -0.66
N LEU A 190 6.15 6.89 -1.48
CA LEU A 190 4.81 6.90 -2.08
C LEU A 190 3.70 6.79 -1.04
N LEU A 191 3.88 5.94 -0.02
CA LEU A 191 2.96 5.85 1.12
C LEU A 191 2.95 7.16 1.92
N GLY A 192 4.12 7.78 2.13
CA GLY A 192 4.24 9.08 2.79
C GLY A 192 3.45 10.18 2.06
N ILE A 193 3.47 10.17 0.71
CA ILE A 193 2.67 11.09 -0.11
C ILE A 193 1.16 10.82 0.10
N ILE A 194 0.73 9.55 0.08
CA ILE A 194 -0.68 9.20 0.33
C ILE A 194 -1.12 9.66 1.72
N VAL A 195 -0.33 9.37 2.75
CA VAL A 195 -0.63 9.75 4.14
C VAL A 195 -0.69 11.27 4.27
N SER A 196 0.31 11.99 3.75
CA SER A 196 0.35 13.46 3.82
C SER A 196 -0.85 14.09 3.12
N ALA A 197 -1.20 13.61 1.91
CA ALA A 197 -2.38 14.07 1.18
C ALA A 197 -3.68 13.79 1.95
N SER A 198 -3.78 12.62 2.60
CA SER A 198 -4.96 12.22 3.37
C SER A 198 -5.11 13.00 4.68
N VAL A 199 -4.02 13.45 5.31
CA VAL A 199 -4.07 14.28 6.51
C VAL A 199 -4.41 15.74 6.14
N MET A 200 -3.82 16.26 5.06
CA MET A 200 -4.03 17.66 4.65
C MET A 200 -5.41 17.89 4.03
N GLN A 201 -5.93 16.90 3.29
CA GLN A 201 -7.23 16.96 2.62
C GLN A 201 -7.90 15.56 2.64
N PRO A 202 -8.56 15.16 3.74
CA PRO A 202 -9.07 13.79 3.91
C PRO A 202 -9.94 13.29 2.76
N VAL A 203 -10.86 14.12 2.26
CA VAL A 203 -11.77 13.72 1.18
C VAL A 203 -11.05 13.62 -0.16
N LEU A 204 -10.32 14.66 -0.57
CA LEU A 204 -9.65 14.71 -1.88
C LEU A 204 -8.41 13.82 -1.94
N GLY A 205 -7.63 13.80 -0.86
CA GLY A 205 -6.42 13.01 -0.71
C GLY A 205 -6.68 11.51 -0.79
N ILE A 206 -7.83 11.04 -0.31
CA ILE A 206 -8.22 9.63 -0.39
C ILE A 206 -8.97 9.32 -1.70
N ALA A 207 -9.73 10.27 -2.24
CA ALA A 207 -10.51 10.05 -3.46
C ALA A 207 -9.69 9.97 -4.75
N LEU A 208 -8.51 10.59 -4.82
CA LEU A 208 -7.77 10.74 -6.08
C LEU A 208 -6.36 10.15 -6.06
N ALA A 209 -5.61 10.34 -4.98
CA ALA A 209 -4.19 10.00 -4.92
C ALA A 209 -3.84 8.50 -4.74
N PRO A 210 -4.58 7.68 -3.95
CA PRO A 210 -4.07 6.39 -3.51
C PRO A 210 -3.86 5.38 -4.64
N ALA A 211 -4.84 5.17 -5.51
CA ALA A 211 -4.82 4.12 -6.50
C ALA A 211 -3.61 4.16 -7.45
N PRO A 212 -3.25 5.28 -8.12
CA PRO A 212 -2.08 5.31 -9.00
C PRO A 212 -0.77 5.08 -8.23
N LEU A 213 -0.62 5.64 -7.03
CA LEU A 213 0.58 5.46 -6.20
C LEU A 213 0.69 4.02 -5.67
N LEU A 214 -0.43 3.43 -5.25
CA LEU A 214 -0.53 2.04 -4.82
C LEU A 214 -0.31 1.07 -5.99
N PHE A 215 -0.66 1.45 -7.22
CA PHE A 215 -0.36 0.65 -8.41
C PHE A 215 1.15 0.54 -8.64
N VAL A 216 1.90 1.64 -8.45
CA VAL A 216 3.37 1.63 -8.51
C VAL A 216 3.95 0.76 -7.39
N ILE A 217 3.44 0.91 -6.16
CA ILE A 217 3.84 0.07 -5.01
C ILE A 217 3.62 -1.42 -5.29
N TRP A 218 2.43 -1.77 -5.78
CA TRP A 218 2.08 -3.14 -6.15
C TRP A 218 2.97 -3.66 -7.28
N SER A 219 3.22 -2.86 -8.31
CA SER A 219 4.08 -3.21 -9.45
C SER A 219 5.52 -3.51 -8.99
N ASN A 220 6.05 -2.70 -8.07
CA ASN A 220 7.37 -2.93 -7.46
C ASN A 220 7.41 -4.26 -6.69
N ALA A 221 6.37 -4.56 -5.91
CA ALA A 221 6.27 -5.82 -5.18
C ALA A 221 6.15 -7.02 -6.14
N ALA A 222 5.30 -6.93 -7.17
CA ALA A 222 5.13 -7.96 -8.18
C ALA A 222 6.46 -8.25 -8.90
N TYR A 223 7.17 -7.21 -9.33
CA TYR A 223 8.50 -7.33 -9.92
C TYR A 223 9.48 -8.05 -8.97
N ALA A 224 9.52 -7.66 -7.70
CA ALA A 224 10.41 -8.25 -6.71
C ALA A 224 10.13 -9.74 -6.48
N PHE A 225 8.85 -10.13 -6.36
CA PHE A 225 8.46 -11.54 -6.21
C PHE A 225 8.76 -12.36 -7.47
N HIS A 226 8.49 -11.83 -8.66
CA HIS A 226 8.81 -12.52 -9.92
C HIS A 226 10.32 -12.72 -10.10
N ALA A 227 11.14 -11.76 -9.70
CA ALA A 227 12.60 -11.88 -9.79
C ALA A 227 13.13 -13.05 -8.93
N VAL A 228 12.61 -13.22 -7.71
CA VAL A 228 13.04 -14.32 -6.81
C VAL A 228 12.58 -15.68 -7.31
N LEU A 229 11.36 -15.78 -7.84
CA LEU A 229 10.82 -17.05 -8.36
C LEU A 229 11.52 -17.54 -9.63
N ARG A 230 12.16 -16.66 -10.40
CA ARG A 230 12.95 -17.04 -11.58
C ARG A 230 14.38 -17.49 -11.23
N SER A 231 14.87 -17.11 -10.05
CA SER A 231 16.21 -17.47 -9.57
C SER A 231 16.25 -18.73 -8.69
N ALA A 232 15.08 -19.32 -8.40
CA ALA A 232 14.93 -20.56 -7.64
C ALA A 232 14.64 -21.71 -8.60
#